data_AF-A0ABD0PPL3-F1
#
_entry.id   AF-A0ABD0PPL3-F1
#
_cell.length_a   1.000
_cell.length_b   1.000
_cell.length_c   1.000
_cell.angle_alpha   90.00
_cell.angle_beta   90.00
_cell.angle_gamma   90.00
#
_symmetry.space_group_name_H-M   'P 1'
#
loop_
_entity.id
_entity.type
_entity.pdbx_description
1 polymer ?
#
loop_
_entity_poly.entity_id
_entity_poly.type
_entity_poly.pdbx_seq_one_letter_code
_entity_poly.pdbx_strand_id
1 'polypeptide(L)'
;YYNDYGDIIKETMSKTRQIDKIQCAKTLILSLQQLFNEMLSDLGPSFDRSSSAFCGIKELARRFSLTFGLDQLKTREAIAMLHKDGIEFAFKEPNPQGEGHPPLNLAFLDILSEFSSKLMRQDKRTVHMYLERFMTFQMALQREDCWLPLISYRNSLQAGGDDDTISRGSSVRSKKAKPATGKRKLPE
;
A
#
# COMPACT_ATOMS: atom_id res chain seq x y z
N TYR A 1 -4.08 20.09 -16.47
CA TYR A 1 -5.21 20.33 -15.55
C TYR A 1 -4.83 20.65 -14.11
N TYR A 2 -3.68 20.22 -13.55
CA TYR A 2 -3.36 20.59 -12.15
C TYR A 2 -3.25 22.11 -11.95
N ASN A 3 -2.68 22.83 -12.91
CA ASN A 3 -2.56 24.30 -12.83
C ASN A 3 -3.90 25.01 -13.01
N ASP A 4 -4.79 24.44 -13.82
CA ASP A 4 -6.03 25.11 -14.24
C ASP A 4 -7.23 24.79 -13.32
N TYR A 5 -7.28 23.56 -12.81
CA TYR A 5 -8.42 23.02 -12.05
C TYR A 5 -8.01 22.31 -10.76
N GLY A 6 -6.72 22.28 -10.42
CA GLY A 6 -6.21 21.44 -9.35
C GLY A 6 -6.71 21.85 -7.97
N ASP A 7 -6.93 23.12 -7.71
CA ASP A 7 -7.53 23.65 -6.49
C ASP A 7 -8.98 23.19 -6.32
N ILE A 8 -9.81 23.33 -7.36
CA ILE A 8 -11.21 22.88 -7.39
C ILE A 8 -11.29 21.37 -7.16
N ILE A 9 -10.47 20.60 -7.87
CA ILE A 9 -10.44 19.13 -7.74
C ILE A 9 -10.02 18.73 -6.32
N LYS A 10 -8.96 19.34 -5.77
CA LYS A 10 -8.48 19.05 -4.41
C LYS A 10 -9.51 19.39 -3.35
N GLU A 11 -10.17 20.54 -3.45
CA GLU A 11 -11.21 20.95 -2.50
C GLU A 11 -12.42 20.01 -2.59
N THR A 12 -12.84 19.65 -3.80
CA THR A 12 -13.93 18.67 -4.02
C THR A 12 -13.58 17.32 -3.38
N MET A 13 -12.39 16.78 -3.64
CA MET A 13 -11.92 15.55 -3.01
C MET A 13 -11.91 15.64 -1.47
N SER A 14 -11.48 16.80 -0.93
CA SER A 14 -11.46 17.04 0.51
C SER A 14 -12.86 17.02 1.11
N LYS A 15 -13.82 17.70 0.47
CA LYS A 15 -15.22 17.77 0.90
C LYS A 15 -15.90 16.41 0.80
N THR A 16 -15.74 15.68 -0.30
CA THR A 16 -16.28 14.32 -0.45
C THR A 16 -15.75 13.39 0.65
N ARG A 17 -14.45 13.48 0.98
CA ARG A 17 -13.86 12.69 2.08
C ARG A 17 -14.43 13.06 3.46
N GLN A 18 -14.78 14.33 3.69
CA GLN A 18 -15.42 14.78 4.94
C GLN A 18 -16.84 14.24 5.07
N ILE A 19 -17.57 14.15 3.95
CA ILE A 19 -18.94 13.64 3.89
C ILE A 19 -18.95 12.11 4.05
N ASP A 20 -18.18 11.41 3.23
CA ASP A 20 -18.11 9.95 3.24
C ASP A 20 -16.72 9.46 2.80
N LYS A 21 -15.94 8.97 3.77
CA LYS A 21 -14.58 8.48 3.54
C LYS A 21 -14.55 7.23 2.67
N ILE A 22 -15.55 6.34 2.80
CA ILE A 22 -15.58 5.07 2.08
C ILE A 22 -15.93 5.34 0.63
N GLN A 23 -16.98 6.11 0.37
CA GLN A 23 -17.35 6.46 -1.02
C GLN A 23 -16.29 7.32 -1.69
N CYS A 24 -15.62 8.21 -0.95
CA CYS A 24 -14.45 8.91 -1.47
C CYS A 24 -13.35 7.91 -1.90
N ALA A 25 -13.02 6.91 -1.07
CA ALA A 25 -12.00 5.92 -1.40
C ALA A 25 -12.40 5.06 -2.61
N LYS A 26 -13.67 4.64 -2.71
CA LYS A 26 -14.22 3.93 -3.87
C LYS A 26 -14.12 4.75 -5.16
N THR A 27 -14.40 6.05 -5.07
CA THR A 27 -14.29 6.95 -6.21
C THR A 27 -12.83 7.10 -6.63
N LEU A 28 -11.89 7.23 -5.68
CA LEU A 28 -10.46 7.35 -5.98
C LEU A 28 -9.92 6.12 -6.71
N ILE A 29 -10.26 4.92 -6.24
CA ILE A 29 -9.80 3.69 -6.90
C ILE A 29 -10.46 3.51 -8.26
N LEU A 30 -11.74 3.84 -8.40
CA LEU A 30 -12.43 3.82 -9.68
C LEU A 30 -11.77 4.75 -10.71
N SER A 31 -11.35 5.95 -10.29
CA SER A 31 -10.63 6.87 -11.17
C SER A 31 -9.29 6.29 -11.65
N LEU A 32 -8.57 5.57 -10.78
CA LEU A 32 -7.32 4.88 -11.17
C LEU A 32 -7.59 3.70 -12.12
N GLN A 33 -8.68 2.95 -11.89
CA GLN A 33 -9.11 1.85 -12.77
C GLN A 33 -9.48 2.36 -14.17
N GLN A 34 -10.16 3.51 -14.26
CA GLN A 34 -10.51 4.15 -15.52
C GLN A 34 -9.25 4.54 -16.30
N LEU A 35 -8.31 5.25 -15.67
CA LEU A 35 -7.04 5.62 -16.30
C LEU A 35 -6.22 4.40 -16.73
N PHE A 36 -6.26 3.32 -15.94
CA PHE A 36 -5.58 2.08 -16.29
C PHE A 36 -6.20 1.40 -17.51
N ASN A 37 -7.54 1.35 -17.60
CA ASN A 37 -8.24 0.80 -18.76
C ASN A 37 -8.03 1.65 -20.02
N GLU A 38 -8.02 2.98 -19.89
CA GLU A 38 -7.67 3.89 -21.00
C GLU A 38 -6.27 3.57 -21.52
N MET A 39 -5.29 3.46 -20.63
CA MET A 39 -3.92 3.06 -20.98
C MET A 39 -3.86 1.67 -21.64
N LEU A 40 -4.61 0.69 -21.13
CA LEU A 40 -4.69 -0.65 -21.74
C LEU A 40 -5.31 -0.62 -23.13
N SER A 41 -6.31 0.24 -23.36
CA SER A 41 -6.93 0.43 -24.68
C SER A 41 -5.94 1.01 -25.70
N ASP A 42 -5.06 1.92 -25.25
CA ASP A 42 -4.10 2.59 -26.13
C ASP A 42 -2.82 1.76 -26.37
N LEU A 43 -2.31 1.08 -25.35
CA LEU A 43 -1.02 0.38 -25.39
C LEU A 43 -1.13 -1.15 -25.48
N GLY A 44 -2.31 -1.70 -25.22
CA GLY A 44 -2.56 -3.13 -25.11
C GLY A 44 -2.13 -3.75 -23.76
N PRO A 45 -2.46 -5.04 -23.53
CA PRO A 45 -2.20 -5.75 -22.27
C PRO A 45 -0.71 -6.04 -22.02
N SER A 46 0.13 -5.97 -23.05
CA SER A 46 1.58 -6.21 -22.98
C SER A 46 2.39 -4.91 -22.92
N PHE A 47 1.85 -3.87 -22.28
CA PHE A 47 2.52 -2.59 -22.11
C PHE A 47 3.76 -2.70 -21.22
N ASP A 48 4.72 -1.80 -21.44
CA ASP A 48 5.89 -1.68 -20.56
C ASP A 48 5.52 -0.93 -19.27
N ARG A 49 5.71 -1.58 -18.12
CA ARG A 49 5.49 -0.99 -16.78
C ARG A 49 6.46 0.16 -16.46
N SER A 50 7.53 0.34 -17.21
CA SER A 50 8.43 1.50 -17.11
C SER A 50 7.94 2.72 -17.90
N SER A 51 6.88 2.56 -18.71
CA SER A 51 6.31 3.64 -19.52
C SER A 51 5.85 4.83 -18.68
N SER A 52 5.94 6.02 -19.28
CA SER A 52 5.50 7.27 -18.64
C SER A 52 4.01 7.27 -18.32
N ALA A 53 3.17 6.63 -19.15
CA ALA A 53 1.75 6.49 -18.92
C ALA A 53 1.47 5.73 -17.62
N PHE A 54 2.04 4.53 -17.46
CA PHE A 54 1.87 3.73 -16.25
C PHE A 54 2.47 4.41 -15.01
N CYS A 55 3.69 4.95 -15.13
CA CYS A 55 4.36 5.67 -14.05
C CYS A 55 3.55 6.90 -13.60
N GLY A 56 2.88 7.59 -14.54
CA GLY A 56 2.01 8.72 -14.24
C GLY A 56 0.79 8.32 -13.39
N ILE A 57 0.16 7.19 -13.71
CA ILE A 57 -0.96 6.65 -12.93
C ILE A 57 -0.48 6.22 -11.53
N LYS A 58 0.68 5.55 -11.45
CA LYS A 58 1.28 5.14 -10.17
C LYS A 58 1.64 6.33 -9.29
N GLU A 59 2.20 7.40 -9.85
CA GLU A 59 2.49 8.64 -9.12
C GLU A 59 1.19 9.33 -8.65
N LEU A 60 0.13 9.32 -9.46
CA LEU A 60 -1.18 9.81 -9.03
C LEU A 60 -1.73 9.00 -7.85
N ALA A 61 -1.64 7.67 -7.89
CA ALA A 61 -2.01 6.80 -6.80
C ALA A 61 -1.22 7.09 -5.51
N ARG A 62 0.09 7.33 -5.62
CA ARG A 62 0.92 7.77 -4.49
C ARG A 62 0.41 9.07 -3.89
N ARG A 63 0.01 10.05 -4.72
CA ARG A 63 -0.59 11.31 -4.24
C ARG A 63 -1.96 11.09 -3.59
N PHE A 64 -2.78 10.20 -4.14
CA PHE A 64 -4.06 9.81 -3.53
C PHE A 64 -3.85 9.14 -2.17
N SER A 65 -2.81 8.31 -2.00
CA SER A 65 -2.54 7.64 -0.73
C SER A 65 -2.29 8.65 0.41
N LEU A 66 -1.68 9.81 0.10
CA LEU A 66 -1.46 10.89 1.08
C LEU A 66 -2.77 11.48 1.62
N THR A 67 -3.89 11.35 0.92
CA THR A 67 -5.20 11.87 1.36
C THR A 67 -5.81 11.12 2.54
N PHE A 68 -5.34 9.89 2.81
CA PHE A 68 -5.78 9.08 3.95
C PHE A 68 -5.11 9.48 5.29
N GLY A 69 -4.21 10.48 5.26
CA GLY A 69 -3.59 11.04 6.45
C GLY A 69 -2.66 10.08 7.19
N LEU A 70 -2.41 10.39 8.47
CA LEU A 70 -1.60 9.59 9.40
C LEU A 70 -2.46 8.83 10.44
N ASP A 71 -3.71 9.25 10.64
CA ASP A 71 -4.64 8.64 11.58
C ASP A 71 -5.30 7.41 10.93
N GLN A 72 -4.60 6.28 10.98
CA GLN A 72 -5.03 5.02 10.37
C GLN A 72 -6.35 4.50 10.94
N LEU A 73 -6.68 4.81 12.21
CA LEU A 73 -7.95 4.39 12.81
C LEU A 73 -9.13 5.07 12.12
N LYS A 74 -9.02 6.37 11.81
CA LYS A 74 -10.08 7.13 11.15
C LYS A 74 -10.33 6.75 9.69
N THR A 75 -9.34 6.14 9.02
CA THR A 75 -9.40 5.81 7.59
C THR A 75 -9.35 4.32 7.31
N ARG A 76 -9.29 3.51 8.37
CA ARG A 76 -9.17 2.05 8.36
C ARG A 76 -10.12 1.35 7.38
N GLU A 77 -11.41 1.62 7.50
CA GLU A 77 -12.43 0.96 6.69
C GLU A 77 -12.35 1.40 5.23
N ALA A 78 -12.14 2.69 4.99
CA ALA A 78 -12.01 3.25 3.64
C ALA A 78 -10.81 2.67 2.89
N ILE A 79 -9.65 2.54 3.56
CA ILE A 79 -8.45 1.97 2.94
C ILE A 79 -8.60 0.46 2.72
N ALA A 80 -9.23 -0.26 3.65
CA ALA A 80 -9.51 -1.69 3.48
C ALA A 80 -10.46 -1.94 2.29
N MET A 81 -11.50 -1.11 2.13
CA MET A 81 -12.41 -1.16 0.99
C MET A 81 -11.68 -0.87 -0.33
N LEU A 82 -10.83 0.16 -0.35
CA LEU A 82 -10.01 0.51 -1.51
C LEU A 82 -9.15 -0.69 -1.98
N HIS A 83 -8.55 -1.42 -1.04
CA HIS A 83 -7.78 -2.61 -1.38
C HIS A 83 -8.62 -3.76 -1.91
N LYS A 84 -9.82 -3.99 -1.35
CA LYS A 84 -10.74 -5.03 -1.86
C LYS A 84 -11.16 -4.74 -3.29
N ASP A 85 -11.62 -3.52 -3.57
CA ASP A 85 -12.04 -3.09 -4.91
C ASP A 85 -10.88 -3.14 -5.91
N GLY A 86 -9.66 -2.79 -5.47
CA GLY A 86 -8.45 -2.90 -6.30
C GLY A 86 -8.02 -4.33 -6.60
N ILE A 87 -8.15 -5.25 -5.64
CA ILE A 87 -7.89 -6.68 -5.85
C ILE A 87 -8.93 -7.26 -6.81
N GLU A 88 -10.22 -7.01 -6.59
CA GLU A 88 -11.29 -7.47 -7.47
C GLU A 88 -11.05 -7.03 -8.91
N PHE A 89 -10.63 -5.79 -9.11
CA PHE A 89 -10.27 -5.28 -10.44
C PHE A 89 -9.07 -6.00 -11.07
N ALA A 90 -8.00 -6.23 -10.29
CA ALA A 90 -6.78 -6.88 -10.78
C ALA A 90 -7.03 -8.32 -11.28
N PHE A 91 -8.01 -9.01 -10.70
CA PHE A 91 -8.41 -10.38 -11.05
C PHE A 91 -9.72 -10.47 -11.84
N LYS A 92 -10.30 -9.34 -12.25
CA LYS A 92 -11.60 -9.29 -12.93
C LYS A 92 -11.61 -10.04 -14.26
N GLU A 93 -10.55 -9.88 -15.05
CA GLU A 93 -10.45 -10.44 -16.39
C GLU A 93 -9.34 -11.49 -16.43
N PRO A 94 -9.68 -12.79 -16.57
CA PRO A 94 -8.70 -13.86 -16.69
C PRO A 94 -7.94 -13.73 -18.01
N ASN A 95 -6.76 -14.33 -18.08
CA ASN A 95 -5.98 -14.33 -19.30
C ASN A 95 -6.60 -15.31 -20.33
N PRO A 96 -6.85 -14.89 -21.59
CA PRO A 96 -7.34 -15.79 -22.64
C PRO A 96 -6.41 -16.98 -22.93
N GLN A 97 -5.12 -16.87 -22.59
CA GLN A 97 -4.13 -17.93 -22.77
C GLN A 97 -4.16 -19.00 -21.66
N GLY A 98 -4.99 -18.82 -20.63
CA GLY A 98 -5.22 -19.80 -19.57
C GLY A 98 -4.53 -19.47 -18.24
N GLU A 99 -4.69 -20.37 -17.26
CA GLU A 99 -4.33 -20.16 -15.84
C GLU A 99 -2.81 -20.03 -15.57
N GLY A 100 -1.97 -20.41 -16.54
CA GLY A 100 -0.51 -20.22 -16.48
C GLY A 100 -0.06 -18.78 -16.72
N HIS A 101 -0.95 -17.92 -17.20
CA HIS A 101 -0.66 -16.53 -17.55
C HIS A 101 -1.28 -15.55 -16.55
N PRO A 102 -0.64 -14.40 -16.30
CA PRO A 102 -1.18 -13.40 -15.38
C PRO A 102 -2.51 -12.84 -15.90
N PRO A 103 -3.50 -12.59 -15.01
CA PRO A 103 -4.72 -11.85 -15.35
C PRO A 103 -4.41 -10.52 -16.06
N LEU A 104 -5.32 -10.06 -16.93
CA LEU A 104 -5.06 -8.88 -17.78
C LEU A 104 -4.75 -7.62 -16.97
N ASN A 105 -5.38 -7.51 -15.79
CA ASN A 105 -5.25 -6.33 -14.93
C ASN A 105 -4.22 -6.52 -13.81
N LEU A 106 -3.40 -7.59 -13.83
CA LEU A 106 -2.51 -7.91 -12.71
C LEU A 106 -1.52 -6.78 -12.37
N ALA A 107 -1.05 -6.05 -13.39
CA ALA A 107 -0.15 -4.91 -13.23
C ALA A 107 -0.75 -3.79 -12.38
N PHE A 108 -2.07 -3.70 -12.25
CA PHE A 108 -2.73 -2.74 -11.36
C PHE A 108 -2.32 -2.90 -9.89
N LEU A 109 -1.83 -4.08 -9.48
CA LEU A 109 -1.33 -4.30 -8.12
C LEU A 109 -0.09 -3.46 -7.79
N ASP A 110 0.71 -3.04 -8.78
CA ASP A 110 1.83 -2.10 -8.57
C ASP A 110 1.32 -0.70 -8.19
N ILE A 111 0.18 -0.28 -8.74
CA ILE A 111 -0.51 0.96 -8.39
C ILE A 111 -1.15 0.82 -7.00
N LEU A 112 -1.82 -0.31 -6.75
CA LEU A 112 -2.46 -0.59 -5.47
C LEU A 112 -1.46 -0.66 -4.30
N SER A 113 -0.21 -1.07 -4.59
CA SER A 113 0.88 -1.13 -3.61
C SER A 113 1.21 0.24 -2.99
N GLU A 114 0.95 1.35 -3.69
CA GLU A 114 1.14 2.72 -3.16
C GLU A 114 0.26 3.02 -1.94
N PHE A 115 -0.83 2.27 -1.76
CA PHE A 115 -1.76 2.39 -0.64
C PHE A 115 -1.44 1.47 0.53
N SER A 116 -0.60 0.44 0.32
CA SER A 116 -0.31 -0.59 1.32
C SER A 116 0.28 -0.04 2.63
N SER A 117 1.02 1.08 2.54
CA SER A 117 1.60 1.77 3.70
C SER A 117 0.55 2.42 4.61
N LYS A 118 -0.67 2.60 4.13
CA LYS A 118 -1.80 3.21 4.87
C LYS A 118 -2.63 2.19 5.64
N LEU A 119 -2.47 0.89 5.36
CA LEU A 119 -3.11 -0.17 6.12
C LEU A 119 -2.46 -0.34 7.49
N MET A 120 -3.30 -0.56 8.51
CA MET A 120 -2.84 -1.04 9.80
C MET A 120 -2.31 -2.47 9.66
N ARG A 121 -1.38 -2.87 10.54
CA ARG A 121 -0.80 -4.23 10.54
C ARG A 121 -1.86 -5.34 10.59
N GLN A 122 -2.90 -5.18 11.42
CA GLN A 122 -4.02 -6.13 11.48
C GLN A 122 -4.73 -6.25 10.12
N ASP A 123 -5.01 -5.11 9.47
CA ASP A 123 -5.76 -5.10 8.22
C ASP A 123 -4.93 -5.60 7.05
N LYS A 124 -3.60 -5.42 7.08
CA LYS A 124 -2.70 -6.04 6.09
C LYS A 124 -2.88 -7.56 6.05
N ARG A 125 -3.01 -8.22 7.21
CA ARG A 125 -3.29 -9.66 7.28
C ARG A 125 -4.65 -9.99 6.68
N THR A 126 -5.69 -9.21 7.00
CA THR A 126 -7.03 -9.43 6.44
C THR A 126 -7.08 -9.24 4.93
N VAL A 127 -6.41 -8.21 4.41
CA VAL A 127 -6.28 -7.95 2.97
C VAL A 127 -5.46 -9.04 2.28
N HIS A 128 -4.39 -9.52 2.91
CA HIS A 128 -3.59 -10.64 2.41
C HIS A 128 -4.43 -11.92 2.29
N MET A 129 -5.19 -12.27 3.33
CA MET A 129 -6.13 -13.40 3.27
C MET A 129 -7.25 -13.19 2.23
N TYR A 130 -7.64 -11.94 1.95
CA TYR A 130 -8.59 -11.64 0.88
C TYR A 130 -7.98 -11.86 -0.49
N LEU A 131 -6.75 -11.38 -0.71
CA LEU A 131 -5.98 -11.61 -1.94
C LEU A 131 -5.81 -13.10 -2.24
N GLU A 132 -5.51 -13.92 -1.24
CA GLU A 132 -5.33 -15.36 -1.41
C GLU A 132 -6.57 -16.09 -1.95
N ARG A 133 -7.78 -15.50 -1.80
CA ARG A 133 -9.01 -16.07 -2.37
C ARG A 133 -9.07 -16.00 -3.90
N PHE A 134 -8.30 -15.08 -4.49
CA PHE A 134 -8.21 -14.91 -5.95
C PHE A 134 -7.02 -15.65 -6.55
N MET A 135 -6.06 -16.06 -5.72
CA MET A 135 -4.85 -16.73 -6.17
C MET A 135 -5.05 -18.24 -6.24
N THR A 136 -4.60 -18.85 -7.33
CA THR A 136 -4.42 -20.31 -7.37
C THR A 136 -3.07 -20.71 -6.77
N PHE A 137 -2.92 -21.98 -6.42
CA PHE A 137 -1.65 -22.52 -5.97
C PHE A 137 -0.52 -22.31 -7.00
N GLN A 138 -0.84 -22.44 -8.29
CA GLN A 138 0.12 -22.22 -9.37
C GLN A 138 0.58 -20.75 -9.41
N MET A 139 -0.34 -19.79 -9.33
CA MET A 139 0.00 -18.36 -9.29
C MET A 139 0.98 -18.03 -8.15
N ALA A 140 0.81 -18.64 -6.97
CA ALA A 140 1.67 -18.41 -5.82
C ALA A 140 3.12 -18.91 -6.03
N LEU A 141 3.33 -19.87 -6.92
CA LEU A 141 4.63 -20.44 -7.25
C LEU A 141 5.35 -19.66 -8.37
N GLN A 142 4.64 -18.83 -9.13
CA GLN A 142 5.22 -18.08 -10.25
C GLN A 142 6.30 -17.10 -9.78
N ARG A 143 7.36 -16.96 -10.58
CA ARG A 143 8.53 -16.10 -10.28
C ARG A 143 8.96 -15.21 -11.46
N GLU A 144 8.30 -15.33 -12.61
CA GLU A 144 8.63 -14.54 -13.80
C GLU A 144 8.26 -13.07 -13.63
N ASP A 145 8.88 -12.20 -14.44
CA ASP A 145 8.75 -10.74 -14.33
C ASP A 145 7.31 -10.24 -14.49
N CYS A 146 6.49 -10.96 -15.27
CA CYS A 146 5.08 -10.64 -15.47
C CYS A 146 4.23 -10.85 -14.20
N TRP A 147 4.73 -11.60 -13.21
CA TRP A 147 4.10 -11.84 -11.91
C TRP A 147 4.63 -10.92 -10.79
N LEU A 148 5.66 -10.11 -11.07
CA LEU A 148 6.22 -9.17 -10.09
C LEU A 148 5.18 -8.24 -9.43
N PRO A 149 4.12 -7.74 -10.11
CA PRO A 149 3.09 -6.94 -9.46
C PRO A 149 2.42 -7.67 -8.30
N LEU A 150 2.10 -8.95 -8.48
CA LEU A 150 1.50 -9.80 -7.44
C LEU A 150 2.48 -10.07 -6.30
N ILE A 151 3.73 -10.42 -6.63
CA ILE A 151 4.77 -10.73 -5.66
C ILE A 151 5.04 -9.50 -4.77
N SER A 152 5.21 -8.33 -5.39
CA SER A 152 5.51 -7.08 -4.71
C SER A 152 4.36 -6.64 -3.82
N TYR A 153 3.13 -6.69 -4.33
CA TYR A 153 1.94 -6.37 -3.54
C TYR A 153 1.76 -7.32 -2.35
N ARG A 154 1.90 -8.63 -2.55
CA ARG A 154 1.84 -9.63 -1.47
C ARG A 154 2.88 -9.36 -0.38
N ASN A 155 4.11 -9.06 -0.75
CA ASN A 155 5.18 -8.72 0.18
C ASN A 155 4.87 -7.45 0.98
N SER A 156 4.27 -6.44 0.35
CA SER A 156 3.88 -5.18 1.03
C SER A 156 2.87 -5.38 2.17
N LEU A 157 2.05 -6.43 2.07
CA LEU A 157 1.06 -6.84 3.09
C LEU A 157 1.70 -7.70 4.20
N GLN A 158 2.84 -8.33 3.94
CA GLN A 158 3.53 -9.21 4.91
C GLN A 158 4.62 -8.49 5.71
N ALA A 159 5.18 -7.39 5.20
CA ALA A 159 6.34 -6.66 5.74
C ALA A 159 6.14 -5.95 7.10
N GLY A 160 5.35 -6.51 8.01
CA GLY A 160 5.25 -6.08 9.41
C GLY A 160 5.30 -7.24 10.40
N GLY A 161 5.77 -8.41 10.00
CA GLY A 161 5.72 -9.65 10.81
C GLY A 161 6.70 -9.71 11.99
N ASP A 162 7.93 -9.21 11.85
CA ASP A 162 9.05 -9.78 12.62
C ASP A 162 9.70 -8.87 13.68
N ASP A 163 9.18 -7.66 13.95
CA ASP A 163 9.84 -6.71 14.87
C ASP A 163 9.34 -6.78 16.34
N ASP A 164 8.54 -7.77 16.73
CA ASP A 164 8.10 -7.94 18.12
C ASP A 164 8.94 -8.93 18.93
N THR A 165 9.91 -9.61 18.30
CA THR A 165 10.72 -10.63 18.99
C THR A 165 11.99 -10.11 19.66
N ILE A 166 12.37 -8.84 19.50
CA ILE A 166 13.65 -8.31 20.04
C ILE A 166 13.48 -7.35 21.24
N SER A 167 12.26 -6.91 21.57
CA SER A 167 12.05 -5.87 22.61
C SER A 167 11.52 -6.37 23.96
N ARG A 168 11.79 -7.62 24.37
CA ARG A 168 11.45 -8.12 25.73
C ARG A 168 12.61 -8.68 26.56
N GLY A 169 13.87 -8.49 26.16
CA GLY A 169 15.01 -9.04 26.88
C GLY A 169 16.19 -8.10 27.02
N SER A 170 16.12 -7.10 27.89
CA SER A 170 17.25 -6.62 28.73
C SER A 170 16.95 -5.26 29.39
N SER A 171 16.57 -5.28 30.67
CA SER A 171 16.91 -4.18 31.57
C SER A 171 16.95 -4.67 33.02
N VAL A 172 17.88 -5.59 33.32
CA VAL A 172 18.34 -5.78 34.70
C VAL A 172 19.39 -4.71 34.96
N ARG A 173 18.96 -3.55 35.48
CA ARG A 173 19.83 -2.43 35.84
C ARG A 173 20.48 -2.72 37.19
N SER A 174 21.63 -3.39 37.18
CA SER A 174 22.50 -3.54 38.35
C SER A 174 23.05 -2.19 38.79
N LYS A 175 22.63 -1.72 39.98
CA LYS A 175 23.19 -0.54 40.65
C LYS A 175 24.64 -0.85 41.10
N LYS A 176 25.62 -0.12 40.57
CA LYS A 176 26.99 -0.09 41.10
C LYS A 176 27.27 1.31 41.66
N ALA A 177 27.37 1.40 42.97
CA ALA A 177 27.70 2.63 43.70
C ALA A 177 29.14 3.09 43.42
N LYS A 178 29.35 4.39 43.25
CA LYS A 178 30.68 5.02 43.20
C LYS A 178 31.14 5.35 44.63
N PRO A 179 32.41 5.10 44.99
CA PRO A 179 32.96 5.57 46.26
C PRO A 179 33.39 7.04 46.16
N ALA A 180 33.21 7.77 47.26
CA ALA A 180 33.59 9.16 47.43
C ALA A 180 35.09 9.29 47.77
N THR A 181 35.79 10.21 47.11
CA THR A 181 37.15 10.64 47.46
C THR A 181 37.20 12.15 47.61
N GLY A 182 36.93 12.63 48.83
CA GLY A 182 37.23 14.00 49.25
C GLY A 182 38.64 14.07 49.83
N LYS A 183 39.55 14.84 49.22
CA LYS A 183 40.85 15.22 49.81
C LYS A 183 40.75 16.61 50.43
N ARG A 184 41.37 16.69 51.60
CA ARG A 184 41.40 17.77 52.62
C ARG A 184 41.99 19.10 52.10
N LYS A 185 41.47 20.20 52.63
CA LYS A 185 42.25 21.39 53.01
C LYS A 185 41.82 21.80 54.44
N LEU A 186 42.79 21.88 55.35
CA LEU A 186 42.68 22.46 56.68
C LEU A 186 43.14 23.93 56.61
N PRO A 187 42.55 24.85 57.39
CA PRO A 187 43.16 26.13 57.74
C PRO A 187 43.60 26.15 59.21
N GLU A 188 44.89 26.38 59.43
CA GLU A 188 45.55 27.38 60.32
C GLU A 188 47.02 27.00 60.49
#